data_AF-D6K8A7-F1
#
_entry.id   AF-D6K8A7-F1
#
_cell.length_a   1.000
_cell.length_b   1.000
_cell.length_c   1.000
_cell.angle_alpha   90.00
_cell.angle_beta   90.00
_cell.angle_gamma   90.00
#
_symmetry.space_group_name_H-M   'P 1'
#
loop_
_entity.id
_entity.type
_entity.pdbx_description
1 polymer ?
#
loop_
_entity_poly.entity_id
_entity_poly.type
_entity_poly.pdbx_seq_one_letter_code
_entity_poly.pdbx_strand_id
1 'polypeptide(L)'
;PAPPSWRNRPGRRRTRSYGWRAFAEAVAAGGVTAGEYGAAVRAAAEDAVRRPGVVAVKSVAAYRTGFALDPARPSAAEVARAAADWLARPGARLADPVLVRHLLWTAVELGLPLQLHTGFGDADLRLHHADPLLLTDWLRLTAGTVPVMLLHCWPYQRQAAYLAAVFEQVYLDVGLALHHVGPARAGAVLAEALEITPFRKLLYSSDAYGLAEFHHLGAVAFRRGLAELLADRVAADELSRADAERIARWTGRDNALRVYGLTDPADSRGSGGLTDSGGPAATAAPVPPMEND
;
A
#
# COMPACT_ATOMS: atom_id res chain seq x y z
N PRO A 1 6.07 27.55 18.19
CA PRO A 1 6.32 26.46 19.16
C PRO A 1 6.67 25.15 18.43
N ALA A 2 7.94 24.75 18.46
CA ALA A 2 8.38 23.50 17.85
C ALA A 2 7.76 22.30 18.60
N PRO A 3 7.18 21.30 17.91
CA PRO A 3 6.64 20.14 18.58
C PRO A 3 7.77 19.24 19.13
N PRO A 4 7.55 18.59 20.29
CA PRO A 4 8.57 17.78 20.94
C PRO A 4 8.98 16.57 20.07
N SER A 5 10.28 16.29 20.06
CA SER A 5 10.93 15.24 19.29
C SER A 5 10.55 13.84 19.80
N TRP A 6 9.47 13.27 19.26
CA TRP A 6 9.16 11.83 19.37
C TRP A 6 10.00 10.95 18.43
N ARG A 7 11.23 11.39 18.09
CA ARG A 7 12.13 10.63 17.23
C ARG A 7 12.88 9.60 18.10
N ASN A 8 12.70 8.33 17.73
CA ASN A 8 13.38 7.13 18.24
C ASN A 8 12.95 6.62 19.62
N ARG A 9 11.96 5.70 19.64
CA ARG A 9 11.95 4.63 20.64
C ARG A 9 12.76 3.43 20.10
N PRO A 10 13.70 2.86 20.88
CA PRO A 10 14.42 1.65 20.46
C PRO A 10 13.44 0.47 20.33
N GLY A 11 13.60 -0.35 19.27
CA GLY A 11 12.92 -1.65 19.15
C GLY A 11 11.78 -1.77 18.11
N ARG A 12 11.45 -0.71 17.36
CA ARG A 12 10.54 -0.80 16.20
C ARG A 12 11.27 -0.40 14.91
N ARG A 13 11.41 -1.34 13.96
CA ARG A 13 11.89 -1.02 12.61
C ARG A 13 10.81 -0.26 11.87
N ARG A 14 11.15 0.88 11.29
CA ARG A 14 10.29 1.61 10.34
C ARG A 14 10.76 1.28 8.94
N THR A 15 9.88 0.69 8.15
CA THR A 15 10.04 0.59 6.70
C THR A 15 9.25 1.70 6.02
N ARG A 16 9.56 1.97 4.76
CA ARG A 16 8.94 3.03 3.97
C ARG A 16 8.27 2.43 2.74
N SER A 17 7.07 2.90 2.47
CA SER A 17 6.48 2.88 1.13
C SER A 17 6.66 4.26 0.52
N TYR A 18 6.90 4.34 -0.79
CA TYR A 18 6.91 5.62 -1.49
C TYR A 18 5.70 5.76 -2.41
N GLY A 19 5.03 6.91 -2.34
CA GLY A 19 3.97 7.28 -3.26
C GLY A 19 4.53 7.78 -4.59
N TRP A 20 4.13 7.18 -5.71
CA TRP A 20 4.66 7.56 -7.03
C TRP A 20 4.29 8.98 -7.45
N ARG A 21 3.21 9.53 -6.90
CA ARG A 21 2.79 10.92 -7.13
C ARG A 21 3.90 11.90 -6.80
N ALA A 22 4.58 11.68 -5.67
CA ALA A 22 5.67 12.54 -5.23
C ALA A 22 6.82 12.57 -6.25
N PHE A 23 7.07 11.47 -6.97
CA PHE A 23 8.09 11.43 -8.02
C PHE A 23 7.65 12.20 -9.26
N ALA A 24 6.42 11.95 -9.72
CA ALA A 24 5.87 12.58 -10.90
C ALA A 24 5.80 14.11 -10.78
N GLU A 25 5.36 14.61 -9.62
CA GLU A 25 5.29 16.05 -9.34
C GLU A 25 6.67 16.66 -9.06
N ALA A 26 7.59 15.94 -8.41
CA ALA A 26 8.96 16.42 -8.21
C ALA A 26 9.74 16.54 -9.54
N VAL A 27 9.59 15.56 -10.44
CA VAL A 27 10.20 15.59 -11.77
C VAL A 27 9.66 16.74 -12.61
N ALA A 28 8.35 16.99 -12.54
CA ALA A 28 7.74 18.16 -13.19
C ALA A 28 8.28 19.49 -12.64
N ALA A 29 8.42 19.61 -11.32
CA ALA A 29 8.99 20.80 -10.68
C ALA A 29 10.47 21.04 -11.05
N GLY A 30 11.19 19.99 -11.46
CA GLY A 30 12.57 20.06 -11.92
C GLY A 30 12.77 20.60 -13.34
N GLY A 31 11.69 20.93 -14.07
CA GLY A 31 11.78 21.55 -15.41
C GLY A 31 12.07 20.57 -16.56
N VAL A 32 11.67 19.30 -16.42
CA VAL A 32 11.83 18.29 -17.48
C VAL A 32 11.02 18.62 -18.73
N THR A 33 11.53 18.28 -19.92
CA THR A 33 10.73 18.37 -21.15
C THR A 33 9.70 17.24 -21.23
N ALA A 34 8.62 17.45 -21.98
CA ALA A 34 7.57 16.45 -22.13
C ALA A 34 8.07 15.11 -22.72
N GLY A 35 9.02 15.15 -23.66
CA GLY A 35 9.62 13.95 -24.26
C GLY A 35 10.50 13.16 -23.29
N GLU A 36 11.10 13.83 -22.32
CA GLU A 36 11.98 13.21 -21.31
C GLU A 36 11.21 12.73 -20.07
N TYR A 37 9.98 13.21 -19.88
CA TYR A 37 9.18 13.00 -18.67
C TYR A 37 9.12 11.53 -18.24
N GLY A 38 8.76 10.61 -19.15
CA GLY A 38 8.61 9.20 -18.80
C GLY A 38 9.92 8.55 -18.32
N ALA A 39 11.04 8.88 -18.96
CA ALA A 39 12.36 8.39 -18.56
C ALA A 39 12.80 9.00 -17.22
N ALA A 40 12.57 10.30 -17.02
CA ALA A 40 12.92 11.00 -15.80
C ALA A 40 12.12 10.50 -14.57
N VAL A 41 10.82 10.25 -14.74
CA VAL A 41 9.97 9.66 -13.71
C VAL A 41 10.48 8.27 -13.31
N ARG A 42 10.80 7.43 -14.30
CA ARG A 42 11.36 6.11 -14.04
C ARG A 42 12.67 6.19 -13.27
N ALA A 43 13.61 7.02 -13.71
CA ALA A 43 14.90 7.20 -13.04
C ALA A 43 14.73 7.66 -11.58
N ALA A 44 13.85 8.65 -11.34
CA ALA A 44 13.55 9.14 -10.00
C ALA A 44 12.93 8.06 -9.11
N ALA A 45 12.02 7.25 -9.66
CA ALA A 45 11.42 6.15 -8.92
C ALA A 45 12.44 5.05 -8.58
N GLU A 46 13.31 4.69 -9.53
CA GLU A 46 14.41 3.74 -9.33
C GLU A 46 15.39 4.21 -8.24
N ASP A 47 15.77 5.49 -8.24
CA ASP A 47 16.60 6.08 -7.18
C ASP A 47 15.92 6.02 -5.81
N ALA A 48 14.62 6.31 -5.76
CA ALA A 48 13.87 6.32 -4.51
C ALA A 48 13.74 4.92 -3.90
N VAL A 49 13.48 3.89 -4.71
CA VAL A 49 13.34 2.51 -4.20
C VAL A 49 14.66 1.90 -3.77
N ARG A 50 15.80 2.39 -4.26
CA ARG A 50 17.13 2.00 -3.78
C ARG A 50 17.45 2.49 -2.36
N ARG A 51 16.66 3.41 -1.80
CA ARG A 51 16.93 3.98 -0.48
C ARG A 51 16.75 2.91 0.62
N PRO A 52 17.59 2.92 1.67
CA PRO A 52 17.48 1.94 2.75
C PRO A 52 16.09 1.92 3.41
N GLY A 53 15.54 0.72 3.54
CA GLY A 53 14.28 0.45 4.23
C GLY A 53 13.02 0.64 3.38
N VAL A 54 13.15 0.87 2.07
CA VAL A 54 12.01 0.82 1.15
C VAL A 54 11.65 -0.62 0.83
N VAL A 55 10.37 -0.96 0.95
CA VAL A 55 9.88 -2.34 0.77
C VAL A 55 8.67 -2.43 -0.15
N ALA A 56 8.14 -1.29 -0.59
CA ALA A 56 6.93 -1.23 -1.40
C ALA A 56 6.81 0.11 -2.12
N VAL A 57 5.97 0.13 -3.15
CA VAL A 57 5.51 1.34 -3.84
C VAL A 57 4.01 1.49 -3.62
N LYS A 58 3.54 2.71 -3.40
CA LYS A 58 2.12 3.02 -3.15
C LYS A 58 1.54 3.85 -4.28
N SER A 59 0.32 3.50 -4.66
CA SER A 59 -0.49 4.21 -5.63
C SER A 59 -1.78 4.74 -5.02
N VAL A 60 -2.09 5.98 -5.36
CA VAL A 60 -3.35 6.68 -5.07
C VAL A 60 -4.17 6.92 -6.34
N ALA A 61 -4.02 6.07 -7.36
CA ALA A 61 -4.76 6.19 -8.62
C ALA A 61 -6.28 6.31 -8.42
N ALA A 62 -6.84 5.66 -7.39
CA ALA A 62 -8.23 5.78 -6.98
C ALA A 62 -8.67 7.23 -6.67
N TYR A 63 -7.80 8.05 -6.08
CA TYR A 63 -8.04 9.48 -5.82
C TYR A 63 -7.88 10.39 -7.05
N ARG A 64 -7.29 9.87 -8.13
CA ARG A 64 -6.96 10.63 -9.33
C ARG A 64 -7.96 10.34 -10.43
N THR A 65 -7.70 9.26 -11.16
CA THR A 65 -8.50 8.85 -12.33
C THR A 65 -9.55 7.81 -11.95
N GLY A 66 -9.37 7.13 -10.82
CA GLY A 66 -10.02 5.85 -10.59
C GLY A 66 -9.31 4.69 -11.28
N PHE A 67 -9.90 3.51 -11.16
CA PHE A 67 -9.38 2.28 -11.75
C PHE A 67 -10.00 1.90 -13.10
N ALA A 68 -10.99 2.66 -13.59
CA ALA A 68 -11.55 2.50 -14.94
C ALA A 68 -10.57 3.06 -16.00
N LEU A 69 -9.40 2.45 -16.10
CA LEU A 69 -8.32 2.80 -17.02
C LEU A 69 -8.17 1.69 -18.07
N ASP A 70 -7.73 2.07 -19.27
CA ASP A 70 -7.23 1.07 -20.23
C ASP A 70 -6.05 0.30 -19.59
N PRO A 71 -6.12 -1.04 -19.51
CA PRO A 71 -5.14 -1.85 -18.78
C PRO A 71 -3.78 -1.89 -19.48
N ALA A 72 -3.72 -1.62 -20.79
CA ALA A 72 -2.48 -1.72 -21.55
C ALA A 72 -1.44 -0.69 -21.09
N ARG A 73 -0.17 -0.96 -21.37
CA ARG A 73 0.90 0.01 -21.16
C ARG A 73 0.81 1.12 -22.20
N PRO A 74 0.84 2.41 -21.81
CA PRO A 74 0.88 3.50 -22.78
C PRO A 74 2.23 3.53 -23.50
N SER A 75 2.22 3.90 -24.77
CA SER A 75 3.41 4.15 -25.57
C SER A 75 4.16 5.41 -25.12
N ALA A 76 5.45 5.49 -25.43
CA ALA A 76 6.25 6.68 -25.11
C ALA A 76 5.69 7.97 -25.74
N ALA A 77 5.11 7.88 -26.95
CA ALA A 77 4.49 9.01 -27.62
C ALA A 77 3.22 9.51 -26.90
N GLU A 78 2.39 8.58 -26.41
CA GLU A 78 1.21 8.94 -25.60
C GLU A 78 1.63 9.61 -24.29
N VAL A 79 2.65 9.07 -23.61
CA VAL A 79 3.18 9.65 -22.38
C VAL A 79 3.74 11.05 -22.62
N ALA A 80 4.53 11.25 -23.68
CA ALA A 80 5.09 12.56 -24.00
C ALA A 80 4.00 13.60 -24.30
N ARG A 81 2.96 13.22 -25.06
CA ARG A 81 1.82 14.10 -25.34
C ARG A 81 1.07 14.47 -24.07
N ALA A 82 0.70 13.49 -23.25
CA ALA A 82 0.01 13.73 -21.99
C ALA A 82 0.83 14.57 -21.00
N ALA A 83 2.15 14.35 -20.97
CA ALA A 83 3.08 15.15 -20.18
C ALA A 83 3.13 16.60 -20.67
N ALA A 84 3.14 16.85 -21.98
CA ALA A 84 3.10 18.21 -22.52
C ALA A 84 1.84 18.97 -22.07
N ASP A 85 0.67 18.33 -22.21
CA ASP A 85 -0.62 18.93 -21.83
C ASP A 85 -0.74 19.18 -20.32
N TRP A 86 -0.14 18.31 -19.50
CA TRP A 86 -0.14 18.48 -18.05
C TRP A 86 0.88 19.53 -17.58
N LEU A 87 2.11 19.51 -18.09
CA LEU A 87 3.16 20.47 -17.76
C LEU A 87 2.80 21.90 -18.18
N ALA A 88 2.00 22.06 -19.25
CA ALA A 88 1.46 23.36 -19.67
C ALA A 88 0.44 23.98 -18.69
N ARG A 89 0.01 23.25 -17.65
CA ARG A 89 -0.95 23.70 -16.64
C ARG A 89 -0.32 23.68 -15.24
N PRO A 90 0.51 24.68 -14.88
CA PRO A 90 1.14 24.73 -13.57
C PRO A 90 0.14 24.62 -12.42
N GLY A 91 0.45 23.78 -11.43
CA GLY A 91 -0.42 23.54 -10.28
C GLY A 91 -1.61 22.60 -10.56
N ALA A 92 -1.81 22.15 -11.79
CA ALA A 92 -2.82 21.14 -12.08
C ALA A 92 -2.46 19.80 -11.42
N ARG A 93 -3.42 19.22 -10.70
CA ARG A 93 -3.28 17.89 -10.11
C ARG A 93 -3.04 16.86 -11.20
N LEU A 94 -2.10 15.93 -10.95
CA LEU A 94 -1.86 14.80 -11.84
C LEU A 94 -3.05 13.85 -11.84
N ALA A 95 -3.91 13.97 -12.84
CA ALA A 95 -5.12 13.18 -13.03
C ALA A 95 -5.32 12.78 -14.51
N ASP A 96 -4.25 12.80 -15.31
CA ASP A 96 -4.29 12.34 -16.69
C ASP A 96 -4.25 10.79 -16.74
N PRO A 97 -5.22 10.11 -17.39
CA PRO A 97 -5.27 8.65 -17.47
C PRO A 97 -4.02 8.00 -18.04
N VAL A 98 -3.36 8.61 -19.04
CA VAL A 98 -2.15 8.08 -19.66
C VAL A 98 -0.98 8.14 -18.68
N LEU A 99 -0.83 9.26 -17.97
CA LEU A 99 0.24 9.42 -16.99
C LEU A 99 0.04 8.51 -15.77
N VAL A 100 -1.20 8.35 -15.29
CA VAL A 100 -1.50 7.41 -14.19
C VAL A 100 -1.21 5.96 -14.63
N ARG A 101 -1.62 5.55 -15.84
CA ARG A 101 -1.27 4.23 -16.39
C ARG A 101 0.24 4.03 -16.50
N HIS A 102 0.96 5.04 -17.00
CA HIS A 102 2.42 5.00 -17.09
C HIS A 102 3.04 4.74 -15.71
N LEU A 103 2.57 5.43 -14.68
CA LEU A 103 3.06 5.29 -13.31
C LEU A 103 2.75 3.93 -12.68
N LEU A 104 1.57 3.35 -12.97
CA LEU A 104 1.23 1.98 -12.55
C LEU A 104 2.17 0.95 -13.19
N TRP A 105 2.45 1.08 -14.49
CA TRP A 105 3.38 0.19 -15.18
C TRP A 105 4.82 0.39 -14.73
N THR A 106 5.26 1.63 -14.49
CA THR A 106 6.56 1.92 -13.88
C THR A 106 6.65 1.25 -12.50
N ALA A 107 5.59 1.29 -11.68
CA ALA A 107 5.59 0.66 -10.36
C ALA A 107 5.75 -0.88 -10.44
N VAL A 108 5.15 -1.53 -11.43
CA VAL A 108 5.35 -2.96 -11.70
C VAL A 108 6.80 -3.27 -12.06
N GLU A 109 7.42 -2.43 -12.90
CA GLU A 109 8.82 -2.62 -13.32
C GLU A 109 9.84 -2.44 -12.20
N LEU A 110 9.50 -1.70 -11.13
CA LEU A 110 10.39 -1.55 -9.97
C LEU A 110 10.55 -2.86 -9.18
N GLY A 111 9.71 -3.88 -9.44
CA GLY A 111 9.87 -5.22 -8.87
C GLY A 111 9.56 -5.30 -7.37
N LEU A 112 8.97 -4.25 -6.78
CA LEU A 112 8.56 -4.23 -5.38
C LEU A 112 7.06 -4.50 -5.22
N PRO A 113 6.62 -4.98 -4.05
CA PRO A 113 5.20 -5.02 -3.69
C PRO A 113 4.52 -3.67 -3.97
N LEU A 114 3.41 -3.71 -4.72
CA LEU A 114 2.62 -2.54 -5.10
C LEU A 114 1.34 -2.44 -4.26
N GLN A 115 1.24 -1.39 -3.46
CA GLN A 115 0.06 -1.04 -2.69
C GLN A 115 -0.86 -0.14 -3.51
N LEU A 116 -2.15 -0.49 -3.62
CA LEU A 116 -3.16 0.31 -4.30
C LEU A 116 -4.23 0.72 -3.28
N HIS A 117 -4.40 2.03 -3.06
CA HIS A 117 -5.54 2.53 -2.27
C HIS A 117 -6.85 2.12 -2.96
N THR A 118 -7.74 1.43 -2.25
CA THR A 118 -8.99 0.87 -2.80
C THR A 118 -10.16 1.16 -1.84
N GLY A 119 -11.31 1.59 -2.36
CA GLY A 119 -12.48 1.87 -1.54
C GLY A 119 -12.37 3.16 -0.73
N PHE A 120 -12.55 3.06 0.59
CA PHE A 120 -12.83 4.17 1.50
C PHE A 120 -11.77 5.27 1.45
N GLY A 121 -12.21 6.50 1.20
CA GLY A 121 -11.39 7.69 1.22
C GLY A 121 -12.20 8.93 1.62
N ASP A 122 -11.59 10.10 1.49
CA ASP A 122 -12.23 11.39 1.79
C ASP A 122 -13.10 11.91 0.63
N ALA A 123 -13.59 13.16 0.75
CA ALA A 123 -14.48 13.79 -0.22
C ALA A 123 -13.85 14.03 -1.62
N ASP A 124 -12.53 13.94 -1.75
CA ASP A 124 -11.81 14.06 -3.01
C ASP A 124 -11.83 12.73 -3.80
N LEU A 125 -12.17 11.62 -3.15
CA LEU A 125 -12.29 10.30 -3.76
C LEU A 125 -13.70 10.07 -4.30
N ARG A 126 -13.79 9.58 -5.55
CA ARG A 126 -15.05 9.11 -6.15
C ARG A 126 -15.19 7.62 -5.86
N LEU A 127 -15.95 7.25 -4.82
CA LEU A 127 -15.98 5.86 -4.31
C LEU A 127 -16.23 4.79 -5.39
N HIS A 128 -17.23 5.00 -6.25
CA HIS A 128 -17.54 4.08 -7.37
C HIS A 128 -16.41 3.90 -8.40
N HIS A 129 -15.43 4.80 -8.45
CA HIS A 129 -14.23 4.67 -9.29
C HIS A 129 -13.08 3.92 -8.59
N ALA A 130 -13.21 3.66 -7.28
CA ALA A 130 -12.24 2.96 -6.45
C ALA A 130 -12.61 1.48 -6.21
N ASP A 131 -13.59 0.95 -6.96
CA ASP A 131 -13.93 -0.48 -6.98
C ASP A 131 -12.75 -1.28 -7.58
N PRO A 132 -12.18 -2.25 -6.83
CA PRO A 132 -11.03 -3.01 -7.30
C PRO A 132 -11.34 -3.92 -8.49
N LEU A 133 -12.60 -4.28 -8.77
CA LEU A 133 -12.94 -5.10 -9.95
C LEU A 133 -12.57 -4.42 -11.27
N LEU A 134 -12.49 -3.09 -11.28
CA LEU A 134 -12.05 -2.32 -12.45
C LEU A 134 -10.58 -2.62 -12.81
N LEU A 135 -9.80 -3.20 -11.89
CA LEU A 135 -8.40 -3.62 -12.14
C LEU A 135 -8.28 -5.01 -12.76
N THR A 136 -9.38 -5.75 -12.98
CA THR A 136 -9.34 -7.17 -13.37
C THR A 136 -8.44 -7.43 -14.57
N ASP A 137 -8.56 -6.65 -15.64
CA ASP A 137 -7.77 -6.87 -16.86
C ASP A 137 -6.31 -6.45 -16.68
N TRP A 138 -6.04 -5.40 -15.91
CA TRP A 138 -4.69 -4.99 -15.56
C TRP A 138 -3.99 -6.04 -14.67
N LEU A 139 -4.72 -6.67 -13.75
CA LEU A 139 -4.22 -7.77 -12.92
C LEU A 139 -3.91 -9.02 -13.74
N ARG A 140 -4.63 -9.28 -14.83
CA ARG A 140 -4.27 -10.34 -15.80
C ARG A 140 -2.94 -10.04 -16.48
N LEU A 141 -2.73 -8.80 -16.93
CA LEU A 141 -1.51 -8.40 -17.63
C LEU A 141 -0.26 -8.36 -16.72
N THR A 142 -0.47 -8.20 -15.41
CA THR A 142 0.61 -8.14 -14.40
C THR A 142 0.76 -9.46 -13.62
N ALA A 143 0.08 -10.52 -14.03
CA ALA A 143 0.21 -11.84 -13.42
C ALA A 143 1.67 -12.33 -13.44
N GLY A 144 2.14 -12.85 -12.29
CA GLY A 144 3.51 -13.35 -12.14
C GLY A 144 4.60 -12.28 -12.04
N THR A 145 4.25 -10.99 -11.92
CA THR A 145 5.24 -9.89 -11.83
C THR A 145 5.57 -9.50 -10.39
N VAL A 146 4.69 -8.75 -9.73
CA VAL A 146 4.86 -8.23 -8.36
C VAL A 146 3.63 -8.55 -7.52
N PRO A 147 3.76 -8.69 -6.18
CA PRO A 147 2.62 -8.71 -5.29
C PRO A 147 1.84 -7.40 -5.36
N VAL A 148 0.52 -7.47 -5.38
CA VAL A 148 -0.39 -6.33 -5.36
C VAL A 148 -1.24 -6.37 -4.10
N MET A 149 -1.17 -5.34 -3.26
CA MET A 149 -1.98 -5.21 -2.06
C MET A 149 -3.08 -4.18 -2.30
N LEU A 150 -4.32 -4.64 -2.34
CA LEU A 150 -5.51 -3.79 -2.32
C LEU A 150 -5.74 -3.32 -0.89
N LEU A 151 -5.44 -2.05 -0.61
CA LEU A 151 -5.55 -1.52 0.75
C LEU A 151 -6.94 -0.95 1.00
N HIS A 152 -7.38 -1.02 2.26
CA HIS A 152 -8.60 -0.43 2.85
C HIS A 152 -9.89 -1.13 2.45
N CYS A 153 -10.07 -1.37 1.16
CA CYS A 153 -11.12 -2.12 0.47
C CYS A 153 -12.58 -1.79 0.78
N TRP A 154 -12.97 -1.23 1.93
CA TRP A 154 -14.36 -0.96 2.28
C TRP A 154 -14.99 0.04 1.32
N PRO A 155 -16.23 -0.18 0.80
CA PRO A 155 -17.16 -1.29 1.09
C PRO A 155 -16.98 -2.50 0.14
N TYR A 156 -15.92 -2.52 -0.65
CA TYR A 156 -15.59 -3.50 -1.69
C TYR A 156 -14.75 -4.70 -1.21
N GLN A 157 -14.74 -5.04 0.09
CA GLN A 157 -13.92 -6.15 0.61
C GLN A 157 -14.24 -7.51 -0.04
N ARG A 158 -15.49 -7.76 -0.44
CA ARG A 158 -15.87 -8.99 -1.14
C ARG A 158 -15.30 -9.05 -2.57
N GLN A 159 -15.26 -7.92 -3.26
CA GLN A 159 -14.65 -7.78 -4.58
C GLN A 159 -13.13 -8.01 -4.50
N ALA A 160 -12.47 -7.41 -3.51
CA ALA A 160 -11.07 -7.64 -3.24
C ALA A 160 -10.78 -9.10 -2.86
N ALA A 161 -11.65 -9.74 -2.08
CA ALA A 161 -11.55 -11.15 -1.71
C ALA A 161 -11.64 -12.06 -2.94
N TYR A 162 -12.57 -11.78 -3.87
CA TYR A 162 -12.66 -12.46 -5.15
C TYR A 162 -11.36 -12.35 -5.94
N LEU A 163 -10.81 -11.14 -6.09
CA LEU A 163 -9.55 -10.94 -6.80
C LEU A 163 -8.37 -11.68 -6.15
N ALA A 164 -8.29 -11.69 -4.81
CA ALA A 164 -7.28 -12.44 -4.07
C ALA A 164 -7.44 -13.96 -4.21
N ALA A 165 -8.66 -14.46 -4.40
CA ALA A 165 -8.91 -15.88 -4.65
C ALA A 165 -8.48 -16.30 -6.06
N VAL A 166 -8.70 -15.45 -7.08
CA VAL A 166 -8.44 -15.81 -8.49
C VAL A 166 -7.05 -15.41 -9.00
N PHE A 167 -6.40 -14.41 -8.42
CA PHE A 167 -5.05 -13.96 -8.80
C PHE A 167 -4.04 -14.30 -7.72
N GLU A 168 -2.98 -15.04 -8.07
CA GLU A 168 -1.96 -15.50 -7.13
C GLU A 168 -1.28 -14.32 -6.40
N GLN A 169 -0.99 -13.25 -7.14
CA GLN A 169 -0.25 -12.11 -6.65
C GLN A 169 -1.07 -11.08 -5.86
N VAL A 170 -2.39 -11.25 -5.72
CA VAL A 170 -3.27 -10.26 -5.08
C VAL A 170 -3.48 -10.56 -3.59
N TYR A 171 -3.34 -9.52 -2.78
CA TYR A 171 -3.54 -9.48 -1.34
C TYR A 171 -4.49 -8.34 -0.99
N LEU A 172 -5.07 -8.36 0.20
CA LEU A 172 -5.95 -7.27 0.66
C LEU A 172 -5.83 -6.97 2.15
N ASP A 173 -6.27 -5.78 2.53
CA ASP A 173 -6.62 -5.42 3.91
C ASP A 173 -7.96 -4.67 3.97
N VAL A 174 -8.47 -4.50 5.20
CA VAL A 174 -9.64 -3.66 5.51
C VAL A 174 -9.35 -2.60 6.59
N GLY A 175 -8.08 -2.26 6.76
CA GLY A 175 -7.55 -1.63 7.97
C GLY A 175 -8.14 -0.27 8.32
N LEU A 176 -8.33 0.58 7.31
CA LEU A 176 -8.87 1.93 7.44
C LEU A 176 -10.26 1.95 8.09
N ALA A 177 -11.12 1.00 7.70
CA ALA A 177 -12.48 0.96 8.21
C ALA A 177 -12.53 0.57 9.70
N LEU A 178 -11.58 -0.22 10.19
CA LEU A 178 -11.70 -0.89 11.50
C LEU A 178 -11.68 0.07 12.69
N HIS A 179 -10.91 1.15 12.63
CA HIS A 179 -10.91 2.16 13.69
C HIS A 179 -12.13 3.10 13.63
N HIS A 180 -12.85 3.13 12.51
CA HIS A 180 -14.11 3.89 12.35
C HIS A 180 -15.33 3.09 12.79
N VAL A 181 -15.45 1.83 12.37
CA VAL A 181 -16.59 0.97 12.72
C VAL A 181 -16.49 0.47 14.17
N GLY A 182 -15.28 0.48 14.74
CA GLY A 182 -14.99 0.06 16.10
C GLY A 182 -15.08 -1.45 16.33
N PRO A 183 -14.70 -1.93 17.51
CA PRO A 183 -14.59 -3.36 17.80
C PRO A 183 -15.89 -4.16 17.57
N ALA A 184 -17.05 -3.57 17.90
CA ALA A 184 -18.35 -4.24 17.81
C ALA A 184 -18.78 -4.56 16.36
N ARG A 185 -18.26 -3.83 15.37
CA ARG A 185 -18.58 -4.05 13.94
C ARG A 185 -17.41 -4.58 13.13
N ALA A 186 -16.18 -4.52 13.67
CA ALA A 186 -14.99 -5.02 13.00
C ALA A 186 -15.12 -6.50 12.59
N GLY A 187 -15.74 -7.34 13.43
CA GLY A 187 -16.00 -8.75 13.12
C GLY A 187 -16.81 -8.96 11.84
N ALA A 188 -17.84 -8.13 11.59
CA ALA A 188 -18.67 -8.24 10.38
C ALA A 188 -17.88 -7.88 9.10
N VAL A 189 -17.09 -6.81 9.14
CA VAL A 189 -16.24 -6.42 7.99
C VAL A 189 -15.17 -7.48 7.71
N LEU A 190 -14.55 -8.01 8.77
CA LEU A 190 -13.56 -9.08 8.66
C LEU A 190 -14.18 -10.39 8.15
N ALA A 191 -15.41 -10.71 8.56
CA ALA A 191 -16.12 -11.87 8.07
C ALA A 191 -16.31 -11.77 6.55
N GLU A 192 -16.81 -10.64 6.05
CA GLU A 192 -16.98 -10.40 4.60
C GLU A 192 -15.64 -10.45 3.84
N ALA A 193 -14.57 -9.89 4.42
CA ALA A 193 -13.24 -9.95 3.82
C ALA A 193 -12.66 -11.38 3.79
N LEU A 194 -13.04 -12.25 4.72
CA LEU A 194 -12.54 -13.63 4.84
C LEU A 194 -13.43 -14.68 4.17
N GLU A 195 -14.60 -14.32 3.65
CA GLU A 195 -15.55 -15.26 3.04
C GLU A 195 -14.91 -16.23 2.04
N ILE A 196 -14.06 -15.69 1.15
CA ILE A 196 -13.37 -16.48 0.12
C ILE A 196 -11.88 -16.16 0.00
N THR A 197 -11.37 -15.22 0.80
CA THR A 197 -9.96 -14.86 0.77
C THR A 197 -9.10 -16.01 1.28
N PRO A 198 -8.08 -16.48 0.52
CA PRO A 198 -7.11 -17.42 1.07
C PRO A 198 -6.44 -16.81 2.31
N PHE A 199 -6.42 -17.51 3.45
CA PHE A 199 -5.94 -16.98 4.74
C PHE A 199 -4.54 -16.35 4.69
N ARG A 200 -3.71 -16.78 3.74
CA ARG A 200 -2.36 -16.27 3.50
C ARG A 200 -2.30 -14.95 2.71
N LYS A 201 -3.46 -14.36 2.38
CA LYS A 201 -3.60 -13.16 1.53
C LYS A 201 -4.32 -11.99 2.20
N LEU A 202 -4.97 -12.20 3.35
CA LEU A 202 -5.44 -11.09 4.20
C LEU A 202 -4.27 -10.54 5.02
N LEU A 203 -4.15 -9.22 5.04
CA LEU A 203 -3.15 -8.47 5.81
C LEU A 203 -3.84 -7.60 6.86
N TYR A 204 -3.18 -7.40 8.00
CA TYR A 204 -3.50 -6.32 8.92
C TYR A 204 -2.78 -5.04 8.51
N SER A 205 -3.53 -3.95 8.38
CA SER A 205 -3.02 -2.58 8.44
C SER A 205 -3.92 -1.78 9.38
N SER A 206 -3.40 -0.67 9.94
CA SER A 206 -4.25 0.27 10.67
C SER A 206 -4.77 1.41 9.80
N ASP A 207 -4.06 1.69 8.70
CA ASP A 207 -4.18 2.89 7.87
C ASP A 207 -4.35 4.18 8.69
N ALA A 208 -3.59 4.26 9.78
CA ALA A 208 -3.78 5.31 10.76
C ALA A 208 -2.76 6.42 10.48
N TYR A 209 -3.28 7.63 10.38
CA TYR A 209 -2.50 8.85 10.27
C TYR A 209 -2.99 9.88 11.32
N GLY A 210 -2.14 10.85 11.63
CA GLY A 210 -2.46 11.88 12.61
C GLY A 210 -2.42 11.37 14.05
N LEU A 211 -3.56 10.90 14.58
CA LEU A 211 -3.72 10.51 15.98
C LEU A 211 -3.12 9.13 16.27
N ALA A 212 -2.29 9.04 17.32
CA ALA A 212 -1.67 7.79 17.74
C ALA A 212 -2.70 6.73 18.15
N GLU A 213 -3.84 7.19 18.66
CA GLU A 213 -4.98 6.41 19.10
C GLU A 213 -5.56 5.57 17.96
N PHE A 214 -5.57 6.06 16.71
CA PHE A 214 -6.08 5.30 15.57
C PHE A 214 -5.25 4.04 15.30
N HIS A 215 -3.94 4.08 15.50
CA HIS A 215 -3.11 2.87 15.42
C HIS A 215 -3.52 1.83 16.49
N HIS A 216 -3.78 2.30 17.71
CA HIS A 216 -4.17 1.42 18.81
C HIS A 216 -5.57 0.84 18.59
N LEU A 217 -6.54 1.70 18.27
CA LEU A 217 -7.93 1.32 18.04
C LEU A 217 -8.06 0.36 16.87
N GLY A 218 -7.38 0.63 15.74
CA GLY A 218 -7.36 -0.28 14.59
C GLY A 218 -6.82 -1.67 14.99
N ALA A 219 -5.74 -1.72 15.77
CA ALA A 219 -5.16 -2.97 16.22
C ALA A 219 -6.07 -3.74 17.19
N VAL A 220 -6.75 -3.04 18.11
CA VAL A 220 -7.69 -3.64 19.06
C VAL A 220 -8.93 -4.15 18.33
N ALA A 221 -9.50 -3.35 17.43
CA ALA A 221 -10.68 -3.72 16.64
C ALA A 221 -10.39 -4.95 15.76
N PHE A 222 -9.25 -4.96 15.06
CA PHE A 222 -8.82 -6.12 14.27
C PHE A 222 -8.67 -7.38 15.12
N ARG A 223 -7.90 -7.32 16.22
CA ARG A 223 -7.63 -8.51 17.05
C ARG A 223 -8.91 -9.06 17.69
N ARG A 224 -9.80 -8.20 18.18
CA ARG A 224 -11.06 -8.63 18.79
C ARG A 224 -11.99 -9.25 17.75
N GLY A 225 -12.25 -8.53 16.66
CA GLY A 225 -13.15 -9.01 15.60
C GLY A 225 -12.67 -10.32 14.97
N LEU A 226 -11.37 -10.46 14.72
CA LEU A 226 -10.81 -11.70 14.19
C LEU A 226 -10.86 -12.85 15.21
N ALA A 227 -10.55 -12.57 16.49
CA ALA A 227 -10.57 -13.61 17.52
C ALA A 227 -11.99 -14.14 17.76
N GLU A 228 -13.00 -13.26 17.80
CA GLU A 228 -14.41 -13.64 17.91
C GLU A 228 -14.84 -14.51 16.71
N LEU A 229 -14.56 -14.04 15.48
CA LEU A 229 -14.86 -14.80 14.27
C LEU A 229 -14.24 -16.20 14.27
N LEU A 230 -12.96 -16.32 14.64
CA LEU A 230 -12.28 -17.61 14.69
C LEU A 230 -12.76 -18.49 15.85
N ALA A 231 -13.12 -17.90 16.99
CA ALA A 231 -13.68 -18.63 18.12
C ALA A 231 -15.04 -19.24 17.76
N ASP A 232 -15.90 -18.51 17.06
CA ASP A 232 -17.19 -19.01 16.59
C ASP A 232 -17.02 -20.20 15.64
N ARG A 233 -16.05 -20.13 14.73
CA ARG A 233 -15.73 -21.24 13.81
C ARG A 233 -15.20 -22.48 14.55
N VAL A 234 -14.39 -22.29 15.60
CA VAL A 234 -13.93 -23.41 16.45
C VAL A 234 -15.10 -24.02 17.23
N ALA A 235 -15.99 -23.18 17.79
CA ALA A 235 -17.16 -23.64 18.52
C ALA A 235 -18.16 -24.41 17.63
N ALA A 236 -18.21 -24.06 16.35
CA ALA A 236 -19.00 -24.74 15.33
C ALA A 236 -18.32 -26.00 14.74
N ASP A 237 -17.14 -26.39 15.24
CA ASP A 237 -16.32 -27.50 14.73
C ASP A 237 -15.92 -27.35 13.23
N GLU A 238 -15.87 -26.11 12.72
CA GLU A 238 -15.48 -25.81 11.34
C GLU A 238 -13.95 -25.77 11.17
N LEU A 239 -13.20 -25.48 12.24
CA LEU A 239 -11.74 -25.50 12.25
C LEU A 239 -11.17 -25.76 13.63
N SER A 240 -9.97 -26.36 13.69
CA SER A 240 -9.31 -26.65 14.96
C SER A 240 -8.80 -25.38 15.64
N ARG A 241 -8.67 -25.39 16.97
CA ARG A 241 -8.00 -24.30 17.72
C ARG A 241 -6.60 -23.99 17.17
N ALA A 242 -5.83 -25.01 16.80
CA ALA A 242 -4.49 -24.84 16.25
C ALA A 242 -4.52 -24.09 14.91
N ASP A 243 -5.51 -24.37 14.07
CA ASP A 243 -5.70 -23.67 12.80
C ASP A 243 -6.18 -22.23 13.03
N ALA A 244 -7.08 -21.98 13.97
CA ALA A 244 -7.51 -20.63 14.35
C ALA A 244 -6.31 -19.75 14.74
N GLU A 245 -5.48 -20.25 15.65
CA GLU A 245 -4.29 -19.52 16.12
C GLU A 245 -3.30 -19.27 14.97
N ARG A 246 -3.18 -20.22 14.04
CA ARG A 246 -2.32 -20.08 12.86
C ARG A 246 -2.85 -19.02 11.89
N ILE A 247 -4.16 -19.01 11.63
CA ILE A 247 -4.81 -17.99 10.80
C ILE A 247 -4.63 -16.60 11.42
N ALA A 248 -4.85 -16.48 12.74
CA ALA A 248 -4.66 -15.21 13.45
C ALA A 248 -3.23 -14.67 13.34
N ARG A 249 -2.21 -15.54 13.43
CA ARG A 249 -0.80 -15.14 13.24
C ARG A 249 -0.51 -14.73 11.79
N TRP A 250 -1.03 -15.47 10.81
CA TRP A 250 -0.85 -15.13 9.40
C TRP A 250 -1.42 -13.77 9.05
N THR A 251 -2.70 -13.54 9.35
CA THR A 251 -3.39 -12.31 8.96
C THR A 251 -2.92 -11.11 9.78
N GLY A 252 -2.64 -11.29 11.07
CA GLY A 252 -2.16 -10.23 11.95
C GLY A 252 -0.71 -9.83 11.74
N ARG A 253 0.11 -10.66 11.08
CA ARG A 253 1.56 -10.45 11.02
C ARG A 253 2.30 -11.17 9.89
N ASP A 254 2.25 -12.50 9.85
CA ASP A 254 3.25 -13.26 9.09
C ASP A 254 3.09 -13.09 7.57
N ASN A 255 1.87 -12.88 7.10
CA ASN A 255 1.62 -12.57 5.69
C ASN A 255 2.33 -11.29 5.27
N ALA A 256 2.29 -10.25 6.11
CA ALA A 256 2.97 -8.98 5.87
C ALA A 256 4.50 -9.15 5.88
N LEU A 257 5.03 -9.90 6.84
CA LEU A 257 6.47 -10.18 6.89
C LEU A 257 6.95 -10.87 5.60
N ARG A 258 6.19 -11.88 5.14
CA ARG A 258 6.52 -12.63 3.93
C ARG A 258 6.42 -11.78 2.67
N VAL A 259 5.31 -11.09 2.45
CA VAL A 259 5.07 -10.36 1.19
C VAL A 259 5.98 -9.14 1.03
N TYR A 260 6.38 -8.50 2.14
CA TYR A 260 7.29 -7.36 2.15
C TYR A 260 8.76 -7.73 2.39
N GLY A 261 9.10 -9.02 2.49
CA GLY A 261 10.47 -9.48 2.73
C GLY A 261 11.08 -8.96 4.04
N LEU A 262 10.26 -8.81 5.08
CA LEU A 262 10.69 -8.26 6.37
C LEU A 262 11.22 -9.38 7.27
N THR A 263 12.36 -9.11 7.93
CA THR A 263 12.87 -9.97 8.98
C THR A 263 12.10 -9.78 10.28
N ASP A 264 11.93 -10.87 11.04
CA ASP A 264 11.30 -10.83 12.35
C ASP A 264 12.14 -9.94 13.29
N PRO A 265 11.53 -8.94 13.95
CA PRO A 265 12.19 -8.22 15.02
C PRO A 265 12.79 -9.13 16.11
N ALA A 266 12.19 -10.31 16.37
CA ALA A 266 12.70 -11.29 17.32
C ALA A 266 14.03 -11.94 16.84
N ASP A 267 14.15 -12.25 15.55
CA ASP A 267 15.37 -12.83 14.97
C ASP A 267 16.55 -11.85 15.03
N SER A 268 16.27 -10.54 14.93
CA SER A 268 17.30 -9.51 15.00
C SER A 268 17.83 -9.18 16.41
N ARG A 269 17.23 -9.75 17.48
CA ARG A 269 17.72 -9.60 18.86
C ARG A 269 18.82 -10.61 19.23
N GLY A 270 19.08 -11.60 18.37
CA GLY A 270 20.08 -12.66 18.62
C GLY A 270 21.50 -12.35 18.15
N SER A 271 21.75 -11.25 17.41
CA SER A 271 23.00 -11.08 16.66
C SER A 271 23.73 -9.72 16.80
N GLY A 272 23.43 -8.90 17.80
CA GLY A 272 23.97 -7.53 17.91
C GLY A 272 25.06 -7.35 18.97
N GLY A 273 26.31 -7.74 18.67
CA GLY A 273 27.50 -7.25 19.38
C GLY A 273 27.81 -5.80 18.98
N LEU A 274 28.15 -4.95 19.95
CA LEU A 274 28.47 -3.53 19.74
C LEU A 274 29.76 -3.35 18.93
N THR A 275 29.70 -2.55 17.86
CA THR A 275 30.82 -1.70 17.45
C THR A 275 30.29 -0.37 16.93
N ASP A 276 30.71 0.71 17.57
CA ASP A 276 30.49 2.10 17.20
C ASP A 276 31.68 2.60 16.36
N SER A 277 31.40 3.28 15.25
CA SER A 277 32.34 4.24 14.67
C SER A 277 31.61 5.24 13.77
N GLY A 278 31.68 6.52 14.16
CA GLY A 278 31.11 7.65 13.43
C GLY A 278 31.92 8.05 12.19
N GLY A 279 31.21 8.60 11.21
CA GLY A 279 31.76 9.26 10.01
C GLY A 279 30.84 10.40 9.55
N PRO A 280 31.37 11.44 8.88
CA PRO A 280 30.75 12.76 8.83
C PRO A 280 29.64 12.90 7.77
N ALA A 281 28.76 13.87 8.03
CA ALA A 281 27.56 14.16 7.24
C ALA A 281 27.89 14.80 5.87
N ALA A 282 27.42 14.16 4.80
CA ALA A 282 27.34 14.76 3.47
C ALA A 282 25.99 15.46 3.28
N THR A 283 26.04 16.67 2.72
CA THR A 283 24.89 17.52 2.37
C THR A 283 24.00 16.84 1.32
N ALA A 284 22.74 16.58 1.67
CA ALA A 284 21.75 15.97 0.79
C ALA A 284 20.84 17.04 0.16
N ALA A 285 20.57 16.88 -1.14
CA ALA A 285 19.54 17.60 -1.90
C ALA A 285 18.13 17.44 -1.27
N PRO A 286 17.18 18.37 -1.53
CA PRO A 286 15.92 18.44 -0.82
C PRO A 286 15.10 17.15 -0.92
N VAL A 287 14.62 16.70 0.24
CA VAL A 287 13.78 15.52 0.42
C VAL A 287 12.35 15.87 -0.03
N PRO A 288 11.74 15.15 -0.99
CA PRO A 288 10.32 15.34 -1.26
C PRO A 288 9.50 14.96 0.00
N PRO A 289 8.42 15.69 0.31
CA PRO A 289 7.66 15.50 1.53
C PRO A 289 7.12 14.06 1.63
N MET A 290 7.16 13.49 2.84
CA MET A 290 6.48 12.23 3.11
C MET A 290 4.97 12.51 3.11
N GLU A 291 4.27 12.04 2.07
CA GLU A 291 2.83 11.78 2.18
C GLU A 291 2.69 10.40 2.80
N ASN A 292 2.32 10.39 4.08
CA ASN A 292 1.85 9.18 4.76
C ASN A 292 0.37 9.06 4.45
N ASP A 293 0.05 8.31 3.40
CA ASP A 293 -1.23 7.61 3.27
C ASP A 293 -1.02 6.17 3.79
#